data_AF-A0A850R9C1-F1
#
_entry.id   AF-A0A850R9C1-F1
#
_cell.length_a   1.000
_cell.length_b   1.000
_cell.length_c   1.000
_cell.angle_alpha   90.00
_cell.angle_beta   90.00
_cell.angle_gamma   90.00
#
_symmetry.space_group_name_H-M   'P 1'
#
loop_
_entity.id
_entity.type
_entity.pdbx_description
1 polymer ?
#
loop_
_entity_poly.entity_id
_entity_poly.type
_entity_poly.pdbx_seq_one_letter_code
_entity_poly.pdbx_strand_id
1 'polypeptide(L)'
;MPHPCNRLSVGALQPRQRHYLSVPKAVFRALTGLPGPARDQVLERALDSVRGQIRVWVCDANRVLLNPCHPARARELIRRGRGRLISVQPPLLQLQEVVTSPARSAEEGAA
;
A
#
# COMPACT_ATOMS: atom_id res chain seq x y z
N MET A 1 25.15 -51.25 -10.19
CA MET A 1 25.16 -50.34 -9.03
C MET A 1 25.72 -48.97 -9.45
N PRO A 2 24.90 -48.01 -9.89
CA PRO A 2 25.36 -46.64 -10.15
C PRO A 2 25.03 -45.68 -8.99
N HIS A 3 26.00 -44.80 -8.69
CA HIS A 3 26.03 -43.82 -7.61
C HIS A 3 24.97 -42.72 -7.75
N PRO A 4 24.51 -42.10 -6.63
CA PRO A 4 23.61 -40.96 -6.69
C PRO A 4 24.34 -39.69 -7.16
N CYS A 5 23.86 -39.10 -8.25
CA CYS A 5 24.23 -37.75 -8.66
C CYS A 5 23.71 -36.74 -7.61
N ASN A 6 24.64 -36.13 -6.88
CA ASN A 6 24.37 -34.92 -6.09
C ASN A 6 24.05 -33.77 -7.04
N ARG A 7 22.76 -33.62 -7.37
CA ARG A 7 22.23 -32.41 -8.00
C ARG A 7 22.03 -31.38 -6.90
N LEU A 8 23.06 -30.59 -6.63
CA LEU A 8 22.93 -29.33 -5.91
C LEU A 8 22.00 -28.44 -6.74
N SER A 9 20.72 -28.44 -6.40
CA SER A 9 19.78 -27.44 -6.86
C SER A 9 20.27 -26.10 -6.35
N VAL A 10 20.98 -25.36 -7.19
CA VAL A 10 21.22 -23.94 -7.01
C VAL A 10 19.84 -23.29 -6.98
N GLY A 11 19.33 -23.07 -5.77
CA GLY A 11 18.08 -22.38 -5.53
C GLY A 11 18.12 -21.09 -6.33
N ALA A 12 17.18 -20.96 -7.26
CA ALA A 12 17.05 -19.81 -8.13
C ALA A 12 17.18 -18.55 -7.29
N LEU A 13 18.24 -17.76 -7.56
CA LEU A 13 18.30 -16.38 -7.10
C LEU A 13 17.07 -15.69 -7.68
N GLN A 14 16.02 -15.58 -6.87
CA GLN A 14 14.90 -14.72 -7.20
C GLN A 14 15.50 -13.33 -7.49
N PRO A 15 15.10 -12.67 -8.58
CA PRO A 15 15.59 -11.33 -8.88
C PRO A 15 15.31 -10.49 -7.64
N ARG A 16 16.36 -9.96 -7.00
CA ARG A 16 16.27 -9.14 -5.79
C ARG A 16 15.31 -7.99 -6.07
N GLN A 17 14.05 -8.16 -5.69
CA GLN A 17 13.00 -7.18 -5.93
C GLN A 17 13.35 -5.96 -5.07
N ARG A 18 13.78 -4.89 -5.73
CA ARG A 18 14.13 -3.64 -5.06
C ARG A 18 12.84 -2.88 -4.82
N HIS A 19 12.48 -2.71 -3.56
CA HIS A 19 11.36 -1.88 -3.15
C HIS A 19 11.84 -0.48 -2.83
N TYR A 20 11.27 0.52 -3.49
CA TYR A 20 11.53 1.93 -3.20
C TYR A 20 10.47 2.44 -2.23
N LEU A 21 10.91 2.94 -1.08
CA LEU A 21 10.04 3.48 -0.03
C LEU A 21 10.32 4.98 0.13
N SER A 22 9.28 5.80 0.01
CA SER A 22 9.36 7.21 0.40
C SER A 22 9.02 7.34 1.88
N VAL A 23 10.00 7.73 2.68
CA VAL A 23 9.84 7.93 4.13
C VAL A 23 10.17 9.37 4.53
N PRO A 24 9.53 9.93 5.58
CA PRO A 24 9.94 11.21 6.14
C PRO A 24 11.41 11.20 6.59
N LYS A 25 12.08 12.35 6.52
CA LYS A 25 13.51 12.50 6.88
C LYS A 25 13.81 12.03 8.31
N ALA A 26 12.91 12.25 9.25
CA ALA A 26 13.04 11.79 10.64
C ALA A 26 13.04 10.26 10.72
N VAL A 27 12.15 9.60 9.99
CA VAL A 27 12.06 8.12 9.90
C VAL A 27 13.32 7.55 9.25
N PHE A 28 13.79 8.18 8.16
CA PHE A 28 15.04 7.77 7.52
C PHE A 28 16.21 7.83 8.50
N ARG A 29 16.38 8.93 9.24
CA ARG A 29 17.45 9.09 10.24
C ARG A 29 17.39 8.00 11.32
N ALA A 30 16.20 7.69 11.82
CA ALA A 30 16.01 6.63 12.80
C ALA A 30 16.41 5.26 12.24
N LEU A 31 15.99 4.93 11.01
CA LEU A 31 16.34 3.66 10.35
C LEU A 31 17.84 3.53 10.06
N THR A 32 18.52 4.63 9.68
CA THR A 32 19.95 4.60 9.41
C THR A 32 20.81 4.41 10.65
N GLY A 33 20.30 4.74 11.83
CA GLY A 33 20.99 4.51 13.11
C GLY A 33 20.89 3.07 13.63
N LEU A 34 20.06 2.22 13.02
CA LEU A 34 19.89 0.83 13.43
C LEU A 34 20.99 -0.06 12.83
N PRO A 35 21.42 -1.11 13.55
CA PRO A 35 22.24 -2.18 12.99
C PRO A 35 21.55 -2.82 11.78
N GLY A 36 22.33 -3.23 10.77
CA GLY A 36 21.84 -3.86 9.54
C GLY A 36 20.70 -4.89 9.75
N PRO A 37 20.87 -5.93 10.57
CA PRO A 37 19.84 -6.94 10.76
C PRO A 37 18.57 -6.41 11.43
N ALA A 38 18.69 -5.47 12.38
CA ALA A 38 17.54 -4.85 13.03
C ALA A 38 16.76 -3.97 12.04
N ARG A 39 17.47 -3.21 11.20
CA ARG A 39 16.87 -2.41 10.14
C ARG A 39 16.11 -3.28 9.14
N ASP A 40 16.72 -4.36 8.68
CA ASP A 40 16.12 -5.25 7.69
C ASP A 40 14.86 -5.92 8.26
N GLN A 41 14.86 -6.32 9.53
CA GLN A 41 13.68 -6.87 10.19
C GLN A 41 12.53 -5.86 10.30
N VAL A 42 12.83 -4.59 10.58
CA VAL A 42 11.81 -3.52 10.58
C VAL A 42 11.26 -3.31 9.17
N LEU A 43 12.13 -3.30 8.16
CA LEU A 43 11.72 -3.11 6.76
C LEU A 43 10.87 -4.28 6.24
N GLU A 44 11.25 -5.53 6.51
CA GLU A 44 10.45 -6.71 6.13
C GLU A 44 9.09 -6.70 6.81
N ARG A 45 9.00 -6.42 8.12
CA ARG A 45 7.70 -6.28 8.81
C ARG A 45 6.83 -5.18 8.19
N ALA A 46 7.44 -4.04 7.86
CA ALA A 46 6.72 -2.95 7.20
C ALA A 46 6.26 -3.34 5.79
N LEU A 47 7.09 -4.06 5.03
CA LEU A 47 6.73 -4.56 3.69
C LEU A 47 5.63 -5.63 3.77
N ASP A 48 5.71 -6.58 4.69
CA ASP A 48 4.68 -7.59 4.90
C ASP A 48 3.33 -6.95 5.26
N SER A 49 3.34 -5.87 6.03
CA SER A 49 2.12 -5.12 6.38
C SER A 49 1.39 -4.53 5.16
N VAL A 50 2.10 -4.34 4.04
CA VAL A 50 1.54 -3.77 2.79
C VAL A 50 1.54 -4.77 1.63
N ARG A 51 2.11 -5.97 1.78
CA ARG A 51 2.10 -7.01 0.74
C ARG A 51 0.64 -7.40 0.45
N GLY A 52 0.21 -7.18 -0.80
CA GLY A 52 -1.14 -7.45 -1.28
C GLY A 52 -2.15 -6.30 -1.12
N GLN A 53 -1.86 -5.27 -0.33
CA GLN A 53 -2.75 -4.11 -0.14
C GLN A 53 -2.33 -2.94 -1.03
N ILE A 54 -2.66 -3.02 -2.32
CA ILE A 54 -2.30 -1.99 -3.31
C ILE A 54 -3.29 -0.83 -3.30
N ARG A 55 -4.49 -0.99 -2.73
CA ARG A 55 -5.58 0.00 -2.79
C ARG A 55 -5.85 0.60 -1.41
N VAL A 56 -6.07 1.91 -1.39
CA VAL A 56 -6.45 2.67 -0.19
C VAL A 56 -7.96 2.85 -0.22
N TRP A 57 -8.65 2.42 0.83
CA TRP A 57 -10.08 2.66 0.99
C TRP A 57 -10.33 4.15 1.16
N VAL A 58 -11.41 4.64 0.56
CA VAL A 58 -11.76 6.06 0.62
C VAL A 58 -13.20 6.18 1.11
N CYS A 59 -13.46 7.11 2.03
CA CYS A 59 -14.80 7.54 2.36
C CYS A 59 -14.95 9.06 2.20
N ASP A 60 -16.17 9.53 2.01
CA ASP A 60 -16.48 10.95 1.98
C ASP A 60 -16.62 11.55 3.39
N ALA A 61 -16.98 12.84 3.48
CA ALA A 61 -17.21 13.51 4.76
C ALA A 61 -18.33 12.87 5.60
N ASN A 62 -19.33 12.23 4.97
CA ASN A 62 -20.43 11.52 5.62
C ASN A 62 -20.09 10.07 5.99
N ARG A 63 -18.82 9.66 5.81
CA ARG A 63 -18.34 8.28 6.03
C ARG A 63 -18.94 7.27 5.04
N VAL A 64 -19.46 7.71 3.91
CA VAL A 64 -19.89 6.82 2.82
C VAL A 64 -18.65 6.28 2.13
N LEU A 65 -18.54 4.96 2.02
CA LEU A 65 -17.44 4.31 1.31
C LEU A 65 -17.53 4.59 -0.20
N LEU A 66 -16.42 5.04 -0.75
CA LEU A 66 -16.21 5.28 -2.17
C LEU A 66 -15.30 4.20 -2.76
N ASN A 67 -15.11 4.26 -4.07
CA ASN A 67 -14.19 3.36 -4.76
C ASN A 67 -12.75 3.49 -4.21
N PRO A 68 -12.07 2.36 -3.92
CA PRO A 68 -10.69 2.38 -3.45
C PRO A 68 -9.76 3.04 -4.47
N CYS A 69 -8.88 3.92 -3.98
CA CYS A 69 -7.96 4.66 -4.84
C CYS A 69 -6.53 4.11 -4.76
N HIS A 70 -5.71 4.53 -5.72
CA HIS A 70 -4.28 4.22 -5.70
C HIS A 70 -3.56 5.03 -4.60
N PRO A 71 -2.54 4.48 -3.90
CA PRO A 71 -1.82 5.17 -2.83
C PRO A 71 -1.22 6.51 -3.26
N ALA A 72 -0.79 6.62 -4.52
CA ALA A 72 -0.31 7.89 -5.07
C ALA A 72 -1.40 8.98 -5.06
N ARG A 73 -2.65 8.61 -5.38
CA ARG A 73 -3.80 9.52 -5.35
C ARG A 73 -4.19 9.86 -3.92
N ALA A 74 -4.19 8.90 -3.01
CA ALA A 74 -4.40 9.17 -1.59
C ALA A 74 -3.38 10.18 -1.03
N ARG A 75 -2.09 9.99 -1.34
CA ARG A 75 -1.03 10.95 -0.97
C ARG A 75 -1.24 12.33 -1.59
N GLU A 76 -1.68 12.39 -2.84
CA GLU A 76 -2.02 13.66 -3.49
C GLU A 76 -3.16 14.38 -2.78
N LEU A 77 -4.24 13.67 -2.44
CA LEU A 77 -5.39 14.24 -1.72
C LEU A 77 -5.00 14.76 -0.33
N ILE A 78 -4.16 14.02 0.41
CA ILE A 78 -3.63 14.47 1.69
C ILE A 78 -2.76 15.72 1.52
N ARG A 79 -1.83 15.71 0.55
CA ARG A 79 -0.93 16.86 0.30
C ARG A 79 -1.68 18.13 -0.10
N ARG A 80 -2.79 18.00 -0.83
CA ARG A 80 -3.64 19.13 -1.23
C ARG A 80 -4.61 19.56 -0.13
N GLY A 81 -4.56 18.95 1.06
CA GLY A 81 -5.50 19.24 2.15
C GLY A 81 -6.94 18.87 1.82
N ARG A 82 -7.18 17.91 0.92
CA ARG A 82 -8.54 17.45 0.51
C ARG A 82 -8.97 16.16 1.19
N GLY A 83 -8.09 15.53 1.97
CA GLY A 83 -8.41 14.33 2.71
C GLY A 83 -7.45 14.09 3.86
N ARG A 84 -7.86 13.21 4.78
CA ARG A 84 -7.13 12.82 5.99
C ARG A 84 -7.07 11.30 6.07
N LEU A 85 -5.91 10.77 6.43
CA LEU A 85 -5.77 9.35 6.74
C LEU A 85 -6.40 9.07 8.11
N ILE A 86 -7.35 8.13 8.15
CA ILE A 86 -8.10 7.74 9.36
C ILE A 86 -7.56 6.44 9.95
N SER A 87 -7.19 5.48 9.09
CA SER A 87 -6.55 4.23 9.50
C SER A 87 -5.36 3.93 8.60
N VAL A 88 -4.32 3.36 9.18
CA VAL A 88 -3.11 2.91 8.48
C VAL A 88 -3.25 1.45 8.05
N GLN A 89 -4.00 0.64 8.81
CA GLN A 89 -4.18 -0.79 8.51
C GLN A 89 -5.58 -1.28 8.97
N PRO A 90 -6.51 -1.56 8.04
CA PRO A 90 -6.40 -1.33 6.60
C PRO A 90 -6.34 0.18 6.28
N PRO A 91 -5.63 0.59 5.21
CA PRO A 91 -5.47 2.00 4.87
C PRO A 91 -6.81 2.63 4.46
N LEU A 92 -7.27 3.62 5.24
CA LEU A 92 -8.53 4.33 5.03
C LEU A 92 -8.31 5.84 5.01
N LEU A 93 -8.72 6.48 3.92
CA LEU A 93 -8.69 7.92 3.69
C LEU A 93 -10.10 8.49 3.77
N GLN A 94 -10.30 9.56 4.53
CA GLN A 94 -11.54 10.35 4.51
C GLN A 94 -11.34 11.63 3.72
N LEU A 95 -12.25 11.92 2.79
CA LEU A 95 -12.29 13.20 2.08
C LEU A 95 -12.97 14.27 2.95
N GLN A 96 -12.57 15.52 2.76
CA GLN A 96 -13.19 16.65 3.47
C GLN A 96 -14.53 17.05 2.86
N GLU A 97 -14.74 16.71 1.59
CA GLU A 97 -15.95 17.04 0.85
C GLU A 97 -16.88 15.82 0.80
N VAL A 98 -18.18 16.09 0.75
CA VAL A 98 -19.19 15.08 0.41
C VAL A 98 -19.12 14.86 -1.09
N VAL A 99 -18.88 13.63 -1.52
CA VAL A 99 -18.93 13.27 -2.93
C VAL A 99 -20.35 12.78 -3.20
N THR A 100 -21.21 13.66 -3.71
CA THR A 100 -22.47 13.24 -4.33
C THR A 100 -22.13 12.41 -5.56
N SER A 101 -22.09 11.09 -5.40
CA SER A 101 -21.97 10.17 -6.52
C SER A 101 -23.24 10.34 -7.37
N PRO A 102 -23.17 10.71 -8.66
CA PRO A 102 -24.32 10.63 -9.55
C PRO A 102 -24.58 9.16 -9.92
N ALA A 103 -24.96 8.36 -8.93
CA ALA A 103 -25.29 6.95 -9.11
C ALA A 103 -26.79 6.77 -8.88
N ARG A 104 -27.60 7.29 -9.82
CA ARG A 104 -28.99 6.91 -10.13
C ARG A 104 -29.44 7.64 -11.41
N SER A 105 -28.93 7.20 -12.56
CA SER A 105 -29.50 7.51 -13.88
C SER A 105 -28.92 6.54 -14.91
N ALA A 106 -29.22 5.26 -14.78
CA ALA A 106 -29.00 4.26 -15.84
C ALA A 106 -29.87 3.01 -15.60
N GLU A 107 -31.14 3.19 -15.22
CA GLU A 107 -32.17 2.14 -15.29
C GLU A 107 -33.52 2.81 -15.61
N GLU A 108 -33.68 3.36 -16.82
CA GLU A 108 -35.01 3.50 -17.44
C GLU A 108 -34.89 3.84 -18.93
N GLY A 109 -35.42 2.96 -19.79
CA GLY A 109 -35.77 3.29 -21.17
C GLY A 109 -35.09 2.47 -22.27
N ALA A 110 -35.62 1.30 -22.57
CA ALA A 110 -36.23 1.04 -23.88
C ALA A 110 -36.89 -0.36 -23.85
N ALA A 111 -38.22 -0.32 -23.91
CA ALA A 111 -39.10 -1.43 -24.22
C ALA A 111 -38.86 -1.96 -25.64
#